data_AF-A0A3S4GIG7-F1
#
_entry.id   AF-A0A3S4GIG7-F1
#
_cell.length_a   1.000
_cell.length_b   1.000
_cell.length_c   1.000
_cell.angle_alpha   90.00
_cell.angle_beta   90.00
_cell.angle_gamma   90.00
#
_symmetry.space_group_name_H-M   'P 1'
#
loop_
_entity.id
_entity.type
_entity.pdbx_description
1 polymer ?
#
loop_
_entity_poly.entity_id
_entity_poly.type
_entity_poly.pdbx_seq_one_letter_code
_entity_poly.pdbx_strand_id
1 'polypeptide(L)'
;MAIFGSGIMFRQGKFVFLIQRSDDGTWCQPGGTIEPGELAIDAARREVLEETGYQYDGPLTPHSVHGDYLTYRADVPEQFEAKINDESLAAGMVPY
;
A
#
# COMPACT_ATOMS: atom_id res chain seq x y z
N MET A 1 3.35 15.29 -15.23
CA MET A 1 2.47 14.13 -15.04
C MET A 1 1.66 14.40 -13.79
N ALA A 2 0.33 14.33 -13.83
CA ALA A 2 -0.48 14.34 -12.60
C ALA A 2 -0.50 12.93 -12.01
N ILE A 3 -0.49 12.82 -10.68
CA ILE A 3 -0.63 11.54 -9.97
C ILE A 3 -2.09 11.40 -9.57
N PHE A 4 -2.68 10.25 -9.86
CA PHE A 4 -4.09 9.94 -9.55
C PHE A 4 -4.23 8.75 -8.61
N GLY A 5 -3.17 7.98 -8.37
CA GLY A 5 -3.17 6.88 -7.41
C GLY A 5 -1.90 6.83 -6.58
N SER A 6 -2.01 6.26 -5.38
CA SER A 6 -0.85 6.08 -4.51
C SER A 6 -1.01 4.91 -3.54
N GLY A 7 0.13 4.33 -3.15
CA GLY A 7 0.18 3.19 -2.25
C GLY A 7 1.51 3.05 -1.51
N ILE A 8 1.57 2.10 -0.58
CA ILE A 8 2.73 1.87 0.29
C ILE A 8 3.28 0.45 0.10
N MET A 9 4.53 0.37 -0.33
CA MET A 9 5.32 -0.84 -0.26
C MET A 9 5.94 -0.98 1.13
N PHE A 10 5.33 -1.79 2.00
CA PHE A 10 5.95 -2.18 3.27
C PHE A 10 7.02 -3.23 3.02
N ARG A 11 8.20 -2.97 3.56
CA ARG A 11 9.37 -3.85 3.47
C ARG A 11 9.87 -4.19 4.86
N GLN A 12 10.00 -5.47 5.14
CA GLN A 12 10.69 -5.99 6.33
C GLN A 12 11.84 -6.87 5.82
N GLY A 13 13.08 -6.37 5.91
CA GLY A 13 14.25 -7.12 5.44
C GLY A 13 14.14 -7.56 3.96
N LYS A 14 13.93 -8.87 3.74
CA LYS A 14 13.74 -9.48 2.40
C LYS A 14 12.27 -9.83 2.12
N PHE A 15 11.34 -9.24 2.84
CA PHE A 15 9.93 -9.47 2.68
C PHE A 15 9.24 -8.17 2.31
N VAL A 16 8.21 -8.28 1.47
CA VAL A 16 7.29 -7.19 1.16
C VAL A 16 5.87 -7.61 1.49
N PHE A 17 5.08 -6.68 1.98
CA PHE A 17 3.66 -6.90 2.20
C PHE A 17 2.89 -6.69 0.90
N LEU A 18 2.03 -7.65 0.55
CA LEU A 18 1.12 -7.55 -0.58
C LEU A 18 -0.30 -7.94 -0.14
N ILE A 19 -1.27 -7.34 -0.83
CA ILE A 19 -2.68 -7.74 -0.80
C ILE A 19 -3.03 -8.42 -2.13
N GLN A 20 -3.97 -9.37 -2.09
CA GLN A 20 -4.52 -10.01 -3.27
C GLN A 20 -5.88 -9.39 -3.57
N ARG A 21 -6.01 -8.72 -4.72
CA ARG A 21 -7.24 -8.05 -5.13
C ARG A 21 -8.38 -9.04 -5.34
N SER A 22 -9.60 -8.65 -5.00
CA SER A 22 -10.79 -9.48 -5.22
C SER A 22 -11.32 -9.50 -6.65
N ASP A 23 -11.00 -8.50 -7.46
CA ASP A 23 -11.51 -8.36 -8.82
C ASP A 23 -10.75 -9.23 -9.84
N ASP A 24 -9.43 -9.28 -9.78
CA ASP A 24 -8.58 -10.00 -10.73
C ASP A 24 -7.64 -11.03 -10.10
N GLY A 25 -7.60 -11.11 -8.77
CA GLY A 25 -6.77 -12.06 -8.03
C GLY A 25 -5.28 -11.76 -8.08
N THR A 26 -4.86 -10.60 -8.61
CA THR A 26 -3.45 -10.20 -8.66
C THR A 26 -2.95 -9.72 -7.31
N TRP A 27 -1.65 -9.86 -7.08
CA TRP A 27 -0.99 -9.40 -5.87
C TRP A 27 -0.34 -8.04 -6.10
N CYS A 28 -0.68 -7.06 -5.26
CA CYS A 28 -0.17 -5.70 -5.34
C CYS A 28 0.12 -5.13 -3.96
N GLN A 29 0.83 -4.00 -3.92
CA GLN A 29 0.92 -3.20 -2.71
C GLN A 29 -0.45 -2.62 -2.38
N PRO A 30 -0.76 -2.40 -1.09
CA PRO A 30 -1.96 -1.66 -0.70
C PRO A 30 -1.89 -0.20 -1.19
N GLY A 31 -3.02 0.31 -1.66
CA GLY A 31 -3.13 1.65 -2.21
C GLY A 31 -4.19 1.80 -3.28
N GLY A 32 -4.65 3.02 -3.48
CA GLY A 32 -5.80 3.32 -4.32
C GLY A 32 -5.78 4.73 -4.89
N THR A 33 -6.98 5.28 -5.09
CA THR A 33 -7.17 6.55 -5.81
C THR A 33 -6.96 7.73 -4.87
N ILE A 34 -6.33 8.78 -5.37
CA ILE A 34 -6.20 10.05 -4.64
C ILE A 34 -7.50 10.85 -4.80
N GLU A 35 -8.10 11.25 -3.69
CA GLU A 35 -9.31 12.07 -3.72
C GLU A 35 -9.01 13.53 -4.12
N PRO A 36 -9.99 14.28 -4.66
CA PRO A 36 -9.79 15.68 -5.02
C PRO A 36 -9.33 16.55 -3.84
N GLY A 37 -8.10 17.09 -3.93
CA GLY A 37 -7.49 17.91 -2.89
C GLY A 37 -6.69 17.14 -1.84
N GLU A 38 -6.64 15.82 -1.95
CA GLU A 38 -5.85 14.93 -1.08
C GLU A 38 -4.38 14.90 -1.55
N LEU A 39 -3.44 14.84 -0.59
CA LEU A 39 -2.04 14.60 -0.91
C LEU A 39 -1.84 13.11 -1.17
N ALA A 40 -0.99 12.76 -2.13
CA ALA A 40 -0.70 11.36 -2.46
C ALA A 40 -0.25 10.52 -1.24
N ILE A 41 0.50 11.14 -0.32
CA ILE A 41 0.94 10.47 0.92
C ILE A 41 -0.21 10.18 1.89
N ASP A 42 -1.21 11.06 1.93
CA ASP A 42 -2.38 10.91 2.79
C ASP A 42 -3.33 9.85 2.21
N ALA A 43 -3.53 9.87 0.89
CA ALA A 43 -4.24 8.82 0.17
C ALA A 43 -3.62 7.44 0.43
N ALA A 44 -2.29 7.32 0.28
CA ALA A 44 -1.59 6.06 0.51
C ALA A 44 -1.76 5.53 1.94
N ARG A 45 -1.82 6.41 2.96
CA ARG A 45 -2.08 6.00 4.35
C ARG A 45 -3.52 5.60 4.58
N ARG A 46 -4.48 6.36 4.04
CA ARG A 46 -5.91 6.08 4.12
C ARG A 46 -6.22 4.71 3.52
N GLU A 47 -5.79 4.47 2.30
CA GLU A 47 -6.01 3.21 1.57
C GLU A 47 -5.41 2.02 2.32
N VAL A 48 -4.19 2.15 2.85
CA VAL A 48 -3.60 1.09 3.68
C VAL A 48 -4.45 0.80 4.92
N LEU A 49 -4.93 1.83 5.60
CA LEU A 49 -5.79 1.65 6.77
C LEU A 49 -7.12 0.98 6.38
N GLU A 50 -7.71 1.36 5.25
CA GLU A 50 -8.98 0.83 4.75
C GLU A 50 -8.88 -0.63 4.29
N GLU A 51 -7.83 -0.96 3.53
CA GLU A 51 -7.62 -2.29 2.94
C GLU A 51 -7.04 -3.31 3.93
N THR A 52 -6.26 -2.86 4.91
CA THR A 52 -5.47 -3.76 5.77
C THR A 52 -5.76 -3.59 7.27
N GLY A 53 -6.48 -2.55 7.67
CA GLY A 53 -6.70 -2.20 9.07
C GLY A 53 -5.43 -1.76 9.80
N TYR A 54 -4.30 -1.58 9.10
CA TYR A 54 -3.02 -1.20 9.68
C TYR A 54 -2.81 0.31 9.61
N GLN A 55 -2.74 0.95 10.77
CA GLN A 55 -2.40 2.37 10.86
C GLN A 55 -0.88 2.55 10.89
N TYR A 56 -0.32 3.18 9.84
CA TYR A 56 1.11 3.47 9.74
C TYR A 56 1.41 4.98 9.72
N ASP A 57 1.92 5.46 10.84
CA ASP A 57 2.33 6.87 11.03
C ASP A 57 3.85 7.08 10.86
N GLY A 58 4.56 6.05 10.40
CA GLY A 58 6.00 6.08 10.21
C GLY A 58 6.48 6.85 8.97
N PRO A 59 7.80 6.90 8.77
CA PRO A 59 8.40 7.59 7.63
C PRO A 59 8.06 6.91 6.31
N LEU A 60 7.67 7.72 5.33
CA LEU A 60 7.43 7.29 3.95
C LEU A 60 8.41 7.99 3.01
N THR A 61 9.09 7.20 2.18
CA THR A 61 9.98 7.72 1.14
C THR A 61 9.38 7.47 -0.23
N PRO A 62 9.29 8.46 -1.14
CA PRO A 62 8.93 8.22 -2.53
C PRO A 62 9.86 7.17 -3.14
N HIS A 63 9.29 6.12 -3.71
CA HIS A 63 10.04 4.97 -4.20
C HIS A 63 10.07 4.88 -5.71
N SER A 64 8.89 4.95 -6.35
CA SER A 64 8.74 4.83 -7.80
C SER A 64 7.48 5.53 -8.28
N VAL A 65 7.49 5.92 -9.56
CA VAL A 65 6.30 6.39 -10.28
C VAL A 65 6.14 5.51 -11.51
N HIS A 66 4.96 4.91 -11.66
CA HIS A 66 4.59 4.16 -12.86
C HIS A 66 3.31 4.76 -13.44
N GLY A 67 3.45 5.44 -14.59
CA GLY A 67 2.34 6.20 -15.16
C GLY A 67 1.90 7.34 -14.23
N ASP A 68 0.68 7.25 -13.74
CA ASP A 68 0.02 8.17 -12.81
C ASP A 68 -0.04 7.65 -11.37
N TYR A 69 0.65 6.55 -11.07
CA TYR A 69 0.68 5.94 -9.75
C TYR A 69 2.01 6.19 -9.03
N LEU A 70 1.95 6.72 -7.81
CA LEU A 70 3.11 6.97 -6.94
C LEU A 70 3.17 5.94 -5.82
N THR A 71 4.27 5.19 -5.75
CA THR A 71 4.52 4.25 -4.66
C THR A 71 5.47 4.87 -3.63
N TYR A 72 5.07 4.84 -2.37
CA TYR A 72 5.95 5.10 -1.23
C TYR A 72 6.54 3.79 -0.71
N ARG A 73 7.75 3.85 -0.15
CA ARG A 73 8.34 2.75 0.61
C ARG A 73 8.31 3.06 2.11
N ALA A 74 7.90 2.07 2.88
CA ALA A 74 8.00 2.02 4.33
C ALA A 74 8.90 0.84 4.72
N ASP A 75 10.06 1.12 5.32
CA ASP A 75 10.90 0.09 5.91
C ASP A 75 10.44 -0.11 7.37
N VAL A 76 9.85 -1.28 7.67
CA VAL A 76 9.27 -1.60 8.98
C VAL A 76 10.15 -2.60 9.73
N PRO A 77 10.34 -2.43 11.06
CA PRO A 77 11.18 -3.32 11.86
C PRO A 77 10.52 -4.68 12.11
N GLU A 78 9.19 -4.72 12.12
CA GLU A 78 8.39 -5.89 12.47
C GLU A 78 7.32 -6.13 11.41
N GLN A 79 6.91 -7.40 11.25
CA GLN A 79 5.76 -7.74 10.43
C GLN A 79 4.48 -7.33 11.17
N PHE A 80 3.45 -6.95 10.42
CA PHE A 80 2.12 -6.68 10.96
C PHE A 80 1.12 -7.66 10.37
N GLU A 81 0.10 -7.98 11.16
CA GLU A 81 -1.03 -8.77 10.72
C GLU A 81 -2.08 -7.85 10.11
N ALA A 82 -2.45 -8.10 8.86
CA ALA A 82 -3.47 -7.34 8.16
C ALA A 82 -4.86 -7.93 8.40
N LYS A 83 -5.81 -7.06 8.69
CA LYS A 83 -7.24 -7.38 8.68
C LYS A 83 -7.81 -6.87 7.36
N ILE A 84 -7.84 -7.76 6.39
CA ILE A 84 -8.38 -7.44 5.06
C ILE A 84 -9.90 -7.28 5.10
N ASN A 85 -10.39 -6.31 4.34
CA ASN A 85 -11.82 -6.06 4.11
C ASN A 85 -12.35 -6.89 2.92
N ASP A 86 -13.59 -6.65 2.50
CA ASP A 86 -14.25 -7.37 1.40
C ASP A 86 -13.60 -7.15 0.01
N GLU A 87 -12.64 -6.22 -0.11
CA GLU A 87 -11.97 -5.87 -1.37
C GLU A 87 -10.71 -6.71 -1.63
N SER A 88 -10.27 -7.50 -0.63
CA SER A 88 -9.06 -8.33 -0.71
C SER A 88 -9.36 -9.79 -0.37
N LEU A 89 -8.79 -10.72 -1.14
CA LEU A 89 -8.95 -12.17 -0.94
C LEU A 89 -7.93 -12.74 0.06
N ALA A 90 -6.75 -12.12 0.13
CA ALA A 90 -5.64 -12.53 0.98
C ALA A 90 -4.70 -11.35 1.21
N ALA A 91 -3.89 -11.45 2.27
CA ALA A 91 -2.77 -10.55 2.51
C ALA A 91 -1.62 -11.29 3.18
N GLY A 92 -0.39 -10.85 2.95
CA GLY A 92 0.76 -11.45 3.59
C GLY A 92 2.11 -10.86 3.22
N MET A 93 3.11 -11.19 4.03
CA MET A 93 4.51 -10.90 3.76
C MET A 93 5.08 -11.97 2.83
N VAL A 94 5.52 -11.56 1.65
CA VAL A 94 6.13 -12.45 0.64
C VAL A 94 7.62 -12.15 0.47
N PRO A 95 8.49 -13.15 0.19
CA PRO A 95 9.89 -12.90 -0.10
C PRO A 95 10.08 -11.98 -1.33
N TYR A 96 11.03 -11.04 -1.23
CA TYR A 96 11.45 -10.04 -2.23
C TYR A 96 12.96 -10.10 -2.47
#